data_AF-A0A918VVK6-F1
#
_entry.id   AF-A0A918VVK6-F1
#
_cell.length_a   1.000
_cell.length_b   1.000
_cell.length_c   1.000
_cell.angle_alpha   90.00
_cell.angle_beta   90.00
_cell.angle_gamma   90.00
#
_symmetry.space_group_name_H-M   'P 1'
#
loop_
_entity.id
_entity.type
_entity.pdbx_description
1 polymer ?
#
loop_
_entity_poly.entity_id
_entity_poly.type
_entity_poly.pdbx_seq_one_letter_code
_entity_poly.pdbx_strand_id
1 'polypeptide(L)'
;MHRSKPQLIVDYPFVVCRIKCRMCVRRGQYRLARLAQKYGADTSLAHMLHLLTIDCPWNTDRRKPQKYAKGCGAFLPDIEGPPRPPDLPPALGGLVPIEGGKKAAGGKG
;
A
#
# COMPACT_ATOMS: atom_id res chain seq x y z
N MET A 1 14.88 14.51 4.36
CA MET A 1 13.51 14.79 3.88
C MET A 1 12.58 13.76 4.52
N HIS A 2 11.82 14.13 5.55
CA HIS A 2 10.82 13.23 6.13
C HIS A 2 9.67 13.13 5.13
N ARG A 3 9.56 11.99 4.43
CA ARG A 3 8.43 11.77 3.51
C ARG A 3 7.20 11.50 4.38
N SER A 4 6.39 12.53 4.59
CA SER A 4 5.10 12.43 5.27
C SER A 4 4.25 11.32 4.63
N LYS A 5 3.40 10.66 5.42
CA LYS A 5 2.50 9.59 4.94
C LYS A 5 1.71 10.11 3.72
N PRO A 6 1.71 9.41 2.58
CA PRO A 6 1.05 9.89 1.37
C PRO A 6 -0.45 10.06 1.64
N GLN A 7 -1.00 11.18 1.19
CA GLN A 7 -2.41 11.53 1.40
C GLN A 7 -3.21 11.45 0.10
N LEU A 8 -2.58 11.76 -1.04
CA LEU A 8 -3.23 11.80 -2.35
C LEU A 8 -2.81 10.61 -3.22
N ILE A 9 -3.57 10.37 -4.30
CA ILE A 9 -3.22 9.36 -5.30
C ILE A 9 -1.85 9.69 -5.92
N VAL A 10 -1.58 10.96 -6.24
CA VAL A 10 -0.30 11.39 -6.84
C VAL A 10 0.91 11.15 -5.93
N ASP A 11 0.73 11.17 -4.62
CA ASP A 11 1.82 10.98 -3.65
C ASP A 11 2.16 9.50 -3.42
N TYR A 12 1.37 8.58 -3.99
CA TYR A 12 1.51 7.16 -3.72
C TYR A 12 2.84 6.63 -4.29
N PRO A 13 3.71 6.02 -3.47
CA PRO A 13 5.11 5.77 -3.86
C PRO A 13 5.31 4.56 -4.79
N PHE A 14 4.25 3.87 -5.19
CA PHE A 14 4.29 2.67 -6.02
C PHE A 14 3.42 2.84 -7.26
N VAL A 15 3.82 2.23 -8.38
CA VAL A 15 3.00 2.24 -9.61
C VAL A 15 1.81 1.28 -9.53
N VAL A 16 1.85 0.32 -8.60
CA VAL A 16 0.74 -0.58 -8.27
C VAL A 16 0.22 -0.26 -6.88
N CYS A 17 -1.02 0.17 -6.79
CA CYS A 17 -1.76 0.34 -5.54
C CYS A 17 -2.47 -0.96 -5.17
N ARG A 18 -2.10 -1.53 -4.03
CA ARG A 18 -2.75 -2.75 -3.50
C ARG A 18 -3.74 -2.36 -2.42
N ILE A 19 -4.85 -3.07 -2.36
CA ILE A 19 -5.86 -2.93 -1.29
C ILE A 19 -6.11 -4.28 -0.62
N LYS A 20 -6.39 -4.25 0.68
CA LYS A 20 -6.88 -5.39 1.45
C LYS A 20 -7.98 -4.95 2.41
N CYS A 21 -8.83 -5.87 2.84
CA CYS A 21 -9.76 -5.64 3.94
C CYS A 21 -9.47 -6.62 5.07
N ARG A 22 -9.52 -6.16 6.33
CA ARG A 22 -9.42 -7.01 7.53
C ARG A 22 -10.74 -7.72 7.88
N MET A 23 -11.85 -7.26 7.31
CA MET A 23 -13.20 -7.72 7.66
C MET A 23 -13.81 -8.68 6.64
N CYS A 24 -13.42 -8.59 5.37
CA CYS A 24 -13.89 -9.47 4.30
C CYS A 24 -12.74 -9.97 3.44
N VAL A 25 -13.03 -10.87 2.50
CA VAL A 25 -12.05 -11.47 1.59
C VAL A 25 -11.48 -10.52 0.54
N ARG A 26 -11.89 -9.24 0.52
CA ARG A 26 -11.51 -8.28 -0.52
C ARG A 26 -9.99 -8.07 -0.57
N ARG A 27 -9.44 -8.26 -1.78
CA ARG A 27 -8.06 -7.96 -2.15
C ARG A 27 -8.06 -7.47 -3.58
N GLY A 28 -7.22 -6.50 -3.90
CA GLY A 28 -7.15 -5.93 -5.25
C GLY A 28 -5.80 -5.29 -5.51
N GLN A 29 -5.45 -5.22 -6.80
CA GLN A 29 -4.25 -4.53 -7.27
C GLN A 29 -4.64 -3.67 -8.47
N TYR A 30 -4.27 -2.40 -8.45
CA TYR A 30 -4.64 -1.42 -9.46
C TYR A 30 -3.42 -0.63 -9.89
N ARG A 31 -3.31 -0.34 -11.19
CA ARG A 31 -2.29 0.60 -11.66
C ARG A 31 -2.64 2.01 -11.16
N LEU A 32 -1.67 2.70 -10.56
CA LEU A 32 -1.87 4.04 -10.02
C LEU A 32 -2.40 5.01 -11.08
N ALA A 33 -1.85 4.94 -12.30
CA ALA A 33 -2.31 5.73 -13.44
C ALA A 33 -3.80 5.53 -13.75
N ARG A 34 -4.34 4.30 -13.61
CA ARG A 34 -5.78 4.05 -13.81
C ARG A 34 -6.63 4.63 -12.68
N LEU A 35 -6.12 4.61 -11.45
CA LEU A 35 -6.80 5.23 -10.31
C LEU A 35 -6.82 6.75 -10.46
N ALA A 36 -5.69 7.36 -10.84
CA ALA A 36 -5.59 8.78 -11.12
C ALA A 36 -6.50 9.22 -12.29
N GLN A 37 -6.55 8.43 -13.37
CA GLN A 37 -7.47 8.70 -14.48
C GLN A 37 -8.95 8.61 -14.06
N LYS A 38 -9.30 7.63 -13.22
CA LYS A 38 -10.68 7.38 -12.82
C LYS A 38 -11.19 8.36 -11.74
N TYR A 39 -10.34 8.69 -10.77
CA TYR A 39 -10.73 9.45 -9.58
C TYR A 39 -10.09 10.84 -9.50
N GLY A 40 -9.15 11.17 -10.39
CA GLY A 40 -8.31 12.38 -10.28
C GLY A 40 -7.05 12.14 -9.46
N ALA A 41 -5.93 12.76 -9.86
CA ALA A 41 -4.63 12.60 -9.19
C ALA A 41 -4.60 13.22 -7.78
N ASP A 42 -5.37 14.29 -7.58
CA ASP A 42 -5.47 15.02 -6.30
C ASP A 42 -6.53 14.44 -5.35
N THR A 43 -7.15 13.30 -5.70
CA THR A 43 -8.08 12.63 -4.81
C THR A 43 -7.34 11.99 -3.64
N SER A 44 -7.92 12.09 -2.44
CA SER A 44 -7.33 11.50 -1.26
C SER A 44 -7.38 9.96 -1.30
N LEU A 45 -6.34 9.31 -0.78
CA LEU A 45 -6.27 7.86 -0.66
C LEU A 45 -7.42 7.29 0.18
N ALA A 46 -7.84 8.01 1.22
CA ALA A 46 -8.97 7.61 2.06
C ALA A 46 -10.29 7.62 1.27
N HIS A 47 -10.56 8.67 0.50
CA HIS A 47 -11.77 8.75 -0.32
C HIS A 47 -11.75 7.70 -1.45
N MET A 48 -10.62 7.54 -2.14
CA MET A 48 -10.44 6.49 -3.14
C MET A 48 -10.70 5.09 -2.56
N LEU A 49 -10.15 4.80 -1.38
CA LEU A 49 -10.33 3.51 -0.71
C LEU A 49 -11.79 3.26 -0.31
N HIS A 50 -12.50 4.31 0.13
CA HIS A 50 -13.93 4.26 0.39
C HIS A 50 -14.71 3.91 -0.90
N LEU A 51 -14.45 4.60 -2.01
CA LEU A 51 -15.10 4.33 -3.30
C LEU A 51 -14.84 2.90 -3.82
N LEU A 52 -13.63 2.37 -3.62
CA LEU A 52 -13.27 0.98 -3.99
C LEU A 52 -13.91 -0.09 -3.10
N THR A 53 -14.47 0.31 -1.95
CA THR A 53 -15.04 -0.61 -0.95
C THR A 53 -16.47 -0.26 -0.59
N ILE A 54 -17.15 0.53 -1.42
CA ILE A 54 -18.56 0.92 -1.23
C ILE A 54 -19.49 -0.29 -1.14
N ASP A 55 -19.15 -1.36 -1.87
CA ASP A 55 -19.82 -2.65 -1.92
C ASP A 55 -19.34 -3.62 -0.82
N CYS A 56 -18.49 -3.18 0.10
CA CYS A 56 -18.08 -4.00 1.24
C CYS A 56 -19.30 -4.36 2.12
N PRO A 57 -19.51 -5.64 2.47
CA PRO A 57 -20.61 -6.04 3.35
C PRO A 57 -20.56 -5.39 4.74
N TRP A 58 -19.37 -4.98 5.17
CA TRP A 58 -19.11 -4.34 6.47
C TRP A 58 -19.12 -2.81 6.40
N ASN A 59 -19.49 -2.22 5.25
CA ASN A 59 -19.63 -0.77 5.16
C ASN A 59 -20.77 -0.28 6.09
N THR A 60 -20.45 0.64 6.99
CA THR A 60 -21.39 1.18 7.99
C THR A 60 -22.47 2.04 7.38
N ASP A 61 -22.21 2.69 6.23
CA ASP A 61 -23.23 3.51 5.54
C ASP A 61 -24.43 2.67 5.07
N ARG A 62 -24.25 1.34 4.94
CA ARG A 62 -25.32 0.40 4.59
C ARG A 62 -26.02 -0.21 5.80
N ARG A 63 -25.64 0.14 7.03
CA ARG A 63 -26.18 -0.43 8.28
C ARG A 63 -26.60 0.68 9.23
N LYS A 64 -27.62 0.44 10.07
CA LYS A 64 -27.90 1.36 11.17
C LYS A 64 -26.66 1.46 12.07
N PRO A 65 -26.18 2.67 12.41
CA PRO A 65 -25.02 2.84 13.27
C PRO A 65 -25.30 2.17 14.62
N GLN A 66 -24.51 1.14 14.94
CA GLN A 66 -24.57 0.42 16.20
C GLN A 66 -23.31 0.75 16.99
N LYS A 67 -23.45 0.99 18.30
CA LYS A 67 -22.38 1.42 19.22
C LYS A 67 -21.11 0.53 19.17
N TYR A 68 -21.25 -0.74 18.76
CA TYR A 68 -20.16 -1.71 18.65
C TYR A 68 -20.05 -2.35 17.25
N ALA A 69 -20.70 -1.77 16.23
CA ALA A 69 -20.62 -2.31 14.89
C ALA A 69 -19.21 -2.11 14.31
N LYS A 70 -18.59 -3.21 13.88
CA LYS A 70 -17.33 -3.16 13.14
C LYS A 70 -17.60 -2.66 11.73
N GLY A 71 -16.94 -1.56 11.34
CA GLY A 71 -17.01 -1.02 9.99
C GLY A 71 -16.04 -1.68 9.00
N CYS A 72 -16.04 -1.20 7.76
CA CYS A 72 -15.12 -1.67 6.73
C CYS A 72 -13.67 -1.50 7.19
N GLY A 73 -12.90 -2.59 7.18
CA GLY A 73 -11.48 -2.60 7.56
C GLY A 73 -10.55 -2.52 6.36
N ALA A 74 -10.92 -1.77 5.32
CA ALA A 74 -10.12 -1.59 4.12
C ALA A 74 -8.85 -0.80 4.43
N PHE A 75 -7.71 -1.22 3.88
CA PHE A 75 -6.42 -0.58 4.10
C PHE A 75 -5.47 -0.78 2.90
N LEU A 76 -4.43 0.06 2.87
CA LEU A 76 -3.36 0.03 1.87
C LEU A 76 -2.13 -0.69 2.46
N PRO A 77 -1.91 -2.00 2.18
CA PRO A 77 -0.80 -2.76 2.73
C PRO A 77 0.59 -2.25 2.33
N ASP A 78 0.70 -1.44 1.29
CA ASP A 78 1.99 -0.84 0.90
C ASP A 78 2.33 0.41 1.73
N ILE A 79 1.37 0.97 2.46
CA ILE A 79 1.57 2.12 3.37
C ILE A 79 1.61 1.67 4.83
N GLU A 80 0.74 0.72 5.22
CA GLU A 80 0.63 0.24 6.60
C GLU A 80 1.49 -0.99 6.90
N GLY A 81 2.03 -1.65 5.87
CA GLY A 81 2.86 -2.85 6.02
C GLY A 81 4.36 -2.55 6.17
N PRO A 82 5.20 -3.60 6.21
CA PRO A 82 6.64 -3.45 6.17
C PRO A 82 7.06 -2.58 4.97
N PRO A 83 8.04 -1.68 5.14
CA PRO A 83 8.47 -0.79 4.07
C PRO A 83 8.95 -1.60 2.88
N ARG A 84 8.31 -1.39 1.74
CA ARG A 84 8.79 -1.92 0.46
C ARG A 84 9.58 -0.82 -0.25
N PRO A 85 10.67 -1.18 -0.96
CA PRO A 85 11.34 -0.22 -1.82
C PRO A 85 10.33 0.26 -2.87
N PRO A 86 10.17 1.59 -3.04
CA PRO A 86 9.33 2.15 -4.10
C PRO A 86 9.78 1.67 -5.49
N ASP A 87 8.89 1.73 -6.48
CA ASP A 87 9.13 1.26 -7.84
C ASP A 87 10.06 2.20 -8.64
N LEU A 88 11.20 2.57 -8.06
CA LEU A 88 12.26 3.29 -8.76
C LEU A 88 13.09 2.33 -9.60
N PRO A 89 13.54 2.74 -10.80
CA PRO A 89 14.54 1.98 -11.53
C PRO A 89 15.79 1.82 -10.66
N PRO A 90 16.50 0.67 -10.73
CA PRO A 90 17.65 0.37 -9.88
C PRO A 90 18.72 1.47 -9.86
N ALA A 91 18.90 2.16 -10.99
CA ALA A 91 19.83 3.28 -11.12
C ALA A 91 19.50 4.50 -10.24
N LEU A 92 18.24 4.63 -9.78
CA LEU A 92 17.76 5.69 -8.89
C LEU A 92 17.49 5.18 -7.46
N GLY A 93 17.68 3.88 -7.21
CA GLY A 93 17.64 3.30 -5.87
C GLY A 93 18.98 3.53 -5.15
N GLY A 94 18.95 3.66 -3.82
CA GLY A 94 20.17 3.65 -3.02
C GLY A 94 20.92 2.32 -3.17
N LEU A 95 22.23 2.33 -2.91
CA LEU A 95 23.04 1.11 -2.92
C LEU A 95 22.47 0.09 -1.93
N VAL A 96 22.15 -1.11 -2.40
CA VAL A 96 21.69 -2.23 -1.57
C VAL A 96 22.90 -3.10 -1.24
N PRO A 97 23.23 -3.34 0.04
CA PRO A 97 24.26 -4.30 0.40
C PRO A 97 23.88 -5.70 -0.10
N ILE A 98 24.74 -6.29 -0.93
CA ILE A 98 24.68 -7.71 -1.30
C ILE A 98 25.55 -8.49 -0.32
N GLU A 99 24.97 -9.48 0.38
CA GLU A 99 25.75 -10.37 1.23
C GLU A 99 26.60 -11.30 0.34
N GLY A 100 27.90 -10.98 0.22
CA GLY A 100 28.83 -11.75 -0.59
C GLY A 100 30.26 -11.61 -0.09
N GLY A 101 30.68 -12.50 0.81
CA GLY A 101 32.06 -12.61 1.28
C GLY A 101 32.49 -14.06 1.35
N LYS A 102 33.36 -14.49 0.43
CA LYS A 102 34.00 -15.82 0.43
C LYS A 102 34.84 -15.95 1.71
N LYS A 103 34.44 -16.81 2.66
CA LYS A 103 35.30 -17.11 3.82
C LYS A 103 36.55 -17.81 3.32
N ALA A 104 37.71 -17.17 3.43
CA ALA A 104 38.99 -17.83 3.24
C ALA A 104 39.09 -18.99 4.25
N ALA A 105 39.20 -20.22 3.74
CA ALA A 105 39.45 -21.39 4.55
C ALA A 105 40.86 -21.30 5.13
N GLY A 106 40.96 -21.01 6.43
CA GLY A 106 42.20 -21.14 7.19
C GLY A 106 42.46 -22.62 7.47
N GLY A 107 43.40 -23.22 6.75
CA GLY A 107 43.97 -24.53 7.09
C GLY A 107 44.86 -24.41 8.33
N LYS A 108 44.65 -25.30 9.31
CA LYS A 108 45.60 -25.52 10.41
C LYS A 108 46.43 -26.76 10.07
N GLY A 109 47.74 -26.58 10.02
CA GLY A 109 48.73 -27.65 10.24
C GLY A 109 49.00 -27.84 11.72
#